data_AF-A0A1Q7YG17-F1
#
_entry.id   AF-A0A1Q7YG17-F1
#
_cell.length_a   1.000
_cell.length_b   1.000
_cell.length_c   1.000
_cell.angle_alpha   90.00
_cell.angle_beta   90.00
_cell.angle_gamma   90.00
#
_symmetry.space_group_name_H-M   'P 1'
#
loop_
_entity.id
_entity.type
_entity.pdbx_description
1 polymer ?
#
loop_
_entity_poly.entity_id
_entity_poly.type
_entity_poly.pdbx_seq_one_letter_code
_entity_poly.pdbx_strand_id
1 'polypeptide(L)'
;MAVPVTIFNANQASVQVQVNGGTQFTIAGTGPSQNWQPQQPNPNPLSFNNGYPAANVFGTLAPNQVVLYSGGSPISQPLSISIPQTQVVNSLQLYFFFGTTTTVSWVMLNSGQPIAWGTNLSTTALKSAASVKAPRGGSKKASKKR
;
A
#
# COMPACT_ATOMS: atom_id res chain seq x y z
N MET A 1 23.85 9.25 -10.85
CA MET A 1 22.99 8.07 -11.13
C MET A 1 21.69 8.27 -10.41
N ALA A 2 20.56 7.97 -11.05
CA ALA A 2 19.26 7.96 -10.38
C ALA A 2 19.20 6.74 -9.43
N VAL A 3 18.75 6.95 -8.21
CA VAL A 3 18.58 5.85 -7.25
C VAL A 3 17.28 5.12 -7.58
N PRO A 4 17.32 3.82 -7.90
CA PRO A 4 16.12 3.09 -8.29
C PRO A 4 15.26 2.78 -7.07
N VAL A 5 13.95 2.86 -7.27
CA VAL A 5 12.95 2.33 -6.33
C VAL A 5 12.17 1.22 -7.02
N THR A 6 12.26 0.02 -6.46
CA THR A 6 11.53 -1.14 -6.96
C THR A 6 10.44 -1.52 -5.97
N ILE A 7 9.26 -1.83 -6.49
CA ILE A 7 8.14 -2.30 -5.68
C ILE A 7 7.88 -3.77 -6.03
N PHE A 8 7.74 -4.59 -5.00
CA PHE A 8 7.53 -6.03 -5.08
C PHE A 8 6.22 -6.43 -4.41
N ASN A 9 5.49 -7.32 -5.08
CA ASN A 9 4.24 -7.88 -4.64
C ASN A 9 4.45 -9.33 -4.16
N ALA A 10 4.44 -9.55 -2.85
CA ALA A 10 4.64 -10.89 -2.30
C ALA A 10 3.40 -11.81 -2.46
N ASN A 11 2.33 -11.33 -3.09
CA ASN A 11 1.05 -12.04 -3.20
C ASN A 11 0.90 -12.76 -4.54
N GLN A 12 -0.03 -13.73 -4.62
CA GLN A 12 -0.24 -14.53 -5.84
C GLN A 12 -0.89 -13.72 -6.97
N ALA A 13 -1.83 -12.83 -6.63
CA ALA A 13 -2.56 -12.03 -7.61
C ALA A 13 -1.74 -10.77 -7.99
N SER A 14 -1.83 -10.35 -9.25
CA SER A 14 -1.32 -9.05 -9.66
C SER A 14 -2.11 -7.92 -9.02
N VAL A 15 -1.45 -6.78 -8.83
CA VAL A 15 -2.08 -5.57 -8.32
C VAL A 15 -1.65 -4.37 -9.13
N GLN A 16 -2.51 -3.36 -9.15
CA GLN A 16 -2.16 -2.06 -9.69
C GLN A 16 -1.66 -1.16 -8.56
N VAL A 17 -0.63 -0.37 -8.82
CA VAL A 17 0.00 0.50 -7.84
C VAL A 17 0.04 1.92 -8.37
N GLN A 18 -0.26 2.88 -7.49
CA GLN A 18 -0.09 4.30 -7.71
C GLN A 18 0.85 4.86 -6.65
N VAL A 19 1.83 5.66 -7.06
CA VAL A 19 2.78 6.32 -6.16
C VAL A 19 2.63 7.83 -6.26
N ASN A 20 2.35 8.49 -5.13
CA ASN A 20 2.26 9.94 -5.00
C ASN A 20 1.34 10.60 -6.05
N GLY A 21 0.21 9.94 -6.37
CA GLY A 21 -0.75 10.42 -7.36
C GLY A 21 -0.30 10.31 -8.83
N GLY A 22 0.82 9.63 -9.12
CA GLY A 22 1.30 9.41 -10.48
C GLY A 22 0.48 8.41 -11.29
N THR A 23 0.98 8.04 -12.47
CA THR A 23 0.32 7.04 -13.34
C THR A 23 0.32 5.67 -12.67
N GLN A 24 -0.80 4.96 -12.74
CA GLN A 24 -0.90 3.59 -12.24
C GLN A 24 -0.10 2.63 -13.12
N PHE A 25 0.50 1.61 -12.49
CA PHE A 25 1.18 0.53 -13.20
C PHE A 25 0.90 -0.81 -12.51
N THR A 26 0.99 -1.89 -13.28
CA THR A 26 0.76 -3.24 -12.79
C THR A 26 2.04 -3.82 -12.22
N ILE A 27 1.95 -4.42 -11.04
CA ILE A 27 2.97 -5.31 -10.49
C ILE A 27 2.39 -6.72 -10.54
N ALA A 28 3.12 -7.65 -11.16
CA ALA A 28 2.73 -9.05 -11.23
C ALA A 28 2.54 -9.64 -9.82
N GLY A 29 1.91 -10.81 -9.71
CA GLY A 29 2.02 -11.61 -8.50
C GLY A 29 3.36 -12.35 -8.45
N THR A 30 3.76 -12.82 -7.27
CA THR A 30 4.92 -13.71 -7.08
C THR A 30 4.62 -15.17 -7.52
N GLY A 31 3.39 -15.46 -7.95
CA GLY A 31 2.98 -16.81 -8.36
C GLY A 31 2.43 -17.65 -7.20
N PRO A 32 2.01 -18.90 -7.45
CA PRO A 32 1.40 -19.77 -6.45
C PRO A 32 2.37 -20.12 -5.32
N SER A 33 1.86 -20.23 -4.09
CA SER A 33 2.65 -20.38 -2.86
C SER A 33 3.61 -21.58 -2.83
N GLN A 34 3.37 -22.61 -3.63
CA GLN A 34 4.26 -23.78 -3.72
C GLN A 34 5.56 -23.52 -4.50
N ASN A 35 5.59 -22.54 -5.40
CA ASN A 35 6.74 -22.19 -6.22
C ASN A 35 7.04 -20.69 -6.10
N TRP A 36 7.14 -20.18 -4.87
CA TRP A 36 7.48 -18.79 -4.61
C TRP A 36 8.84 -18.46 -5.23
N GLN A 37 8.85 -17.67 -6.30
CA GLN A 37 10.07 -17.19 -6.95
C GLN A 37 10.18 -15.68 -6.75
N PRO A 38 11.35 -15.16 -6.34
CA PRO A 38 11.54 -13.71 -6.25
C PRO A 38 11.16 -13.04 -7.56
N GLN A 39 10.30 -12.03 -7.49
CA GLN A 39 9.98 -11.24 -8.66
C GLN A 39 11.22 -10.56 -9.20
N GLN A 40 11.34 -10.50 -10.52
CA GLN A 40 12.36 -9.69 -11.16
C GLN A 40 12.04 -8.20 -10.93
N PRO A 41 13.05 -7.37 -10.66
CA PRO A 41 12.85 -5.92 -10.57
C PRO A 41 12.17 -5.38 -11.83
N ASN A 42 11.27 -4.41 -11.66
CA ASN A 42 10.66 -3.73 -12.79
C ASN A 42 11.79 -3.13 -13.66
N PRO A 43 11.84 -3.43 -14.98
CA PRO A 43 12.86 -2.88 -15.87
C PRO A 43 12.83 -1.34 -15.95
N ASN A 44 11.70 -0.73 -15.59
CA ASN A 44 11.55 0.71 -15.43
C ASN A 44 11.26 1.05 -13.96
N PRO A 45 12.29 1.08 -13.08
CA PRO A 45 12.08 1.40 -11.68
C PRO A 45 11.61 2.84 -11.50
N LEU A 46 10.93 3.09 -10.37
CA LEU A 46 10.57 4.45 -9.98
C LEU A 46 11.81 5.23 -9.54
N SER A 47 11.70 6.55 -9.55
CA SER A 47 12.79 7.45 -9.19
C SER A 47 12.78 7.78 -7.69
N PHE A 48 13.94 8.12 -7.16
CA PHE A 48 14.10 8.68 -5.82
C PHE A 48 14.80 10.04 -5.86
N ASN A 49 14.43 10.94 -4.94
CA ASN A 49 15.13 12.19 -4.67
C ASN A 49 15.20 12.48 -3.15
N ASN A 50 16.11 13.38 -2.75
CA ASN A 50 16.20 13.89 -1.37
C ASN A 50 15.23 15.06 -1.10
N GLY A 51 14.18 15.19 -1.91
CA GLY A 51 13.24 16.31 -1.89
C GLY A 51 11.86 15.90 -1.42
N TYR A 52 10.87 16.71 -1.82
CA TYR A 52 9.47 16.35 -1.63
C TYR A 52 9.07 15.22 -2.60
N PRO A 53 8.22 14.28 -2.14
CA PRO A 53 7.58 13.31 -3.02
C PRO A 53 6.88 13.98 -4.19
N ALA A 54 6.98 13.38 -5.38
CA ALA A 54 6.28 13.83 -6.58
C ALA A 54 5.67 12.61 -7.30
N ALA A 55 4.82 12.84 -8.30
CA ALA A 55 4.19 11.77 -9.07
C ALA A 55 5.22 10.74 -9.55
N ASN A 56 5.08 9.47 -9.11
CA ASN A 56 6.01 8.37 -9.40
C ASN A 56 7.48 8.59 -8.95
N VAL A 57 7.72 9.51 -8.01
CA VAL A 57 9.03 9.80 -7.43
C VAL A 57 8.96 9.75 -5.91
N PHE A 58 9.78 8.91 -5.29
CA PHE A 58 9.91 8.88 -3.83
C PHE A 58 10.76 10.04 -3.32
N GLY A 59 10.33 10.65 -2.21
CA GLY A 59 11.03 11.74 -1.54
C GLY A 59 11.24 11.48 -0.05
N THR A 60 12.08 12.29 0.58
CA THR A 60 12.43 12.19 2.01
C THR A 60 11.89 13.35 2.86
N LEU A 61 11.38 14.43 2.25
CA LEU A 61 10.89 15.61 2.98
C LEU A 61 9.42 15.50 3.45
N ALA A 62 8.69 14.49 2.97
CA ALA A 62 7.33 14.19 3.42
C ALA A 62 7.01 12.70 3.22
N PRO A 63 5.96 12.15 3.87
CA PRO A 63 5.54 10.78 3.64
C PRO A 63 5.11 10.54 2.20
N ASN A 64 5.62 9.47 1.60
CA ASN A 64 5.19 8.98 0.30
C ASN A 64 3.85 8.24 0.43
N GLN A 65 2.97 8.43 -0.52
CA GLN A 65 1.66 7.80 -0.56
C GLN A 65 1.66 6.71 -1.63
N VAL A 66 1.41 5.47 -1.22
CA VAL A 66 1.28 4.34 -2.15
C VAL A 66 -0.13 3.78 -2.05
N VAL A 67 -0.86 3.79 -3.16
CA VAL A 67 -2.22 3.23 -3.22
C VAL A 67 -2.18 1.95 -4.03
N LEU A 68 -2.76 0.90 -3.46
CA LEU A 68 -2.87 -0.41 -4.10
C LEU A 68 -4.29 -0.62 -4.60
N TYR A 69 -4.44 -1.19 -5.78
CA TYR A 69 -5.71 -1.42 -6.46
C TYR A 69 -5.84 -2.88 -6.91
N SER A 70 -7.08 -3.36 -6.88
CA SER A 70 -7.51 -4.63 -7.46
C SER A 70 -8.85 -4.42 -8.15
N GLY A 71 -8.98 -4.88 -9.41
CA GLY A 71 -10.18 -4.64 -10.22
C GLY A 71 -10.56 -3.16 -10.36
N GLY A 72 -9.58 -2.26 -10.40
CA GLY A 72 -9.80 -0.81 -10.50
C GLY A 72 -10.22 -0.11 -9.21
N SER A 73 -10.35 -0.84 -8.09
CA SER A 73 -10.75 -0.29 -6.79
C SER A 73 -9.61 -0.34 -5.77
N PRO A 74 -9.45 0.69 -4.92
CA PRO A 74 -8.48 0.65 -3.82
C PRO A 74 -8.75 -0.52 -2.86
N ILE A 75 -7.71 -1.28 -2.54
CA ILE A 75 -7.80 -2.43 -1.63
C ILE A 75 -7.52 -2.07 -0.17
N SER A 76 -6.90 -0.91 0.08
CA SER A 76 -6.59 -0.40 1.42
C SER A 76 -6.54 1.12 1.42
N GLN A 77 -6.48 1.71 2.62
CA GLN A 77 -6.07 3.12 2.75
C GLN A 77 -4.66 3.31 2.16
N PRO A 78 -4.36 4.50 1.61
CA PRO A 78 -3.02 4.82 1.14
C PRO A 78 -1.95 4.47 2.18
N LEU A 79 -0.94 3.71 1.76
CA LEU A 79 0.22 3.41 2.58
C LEU A 79 1.04 4.68 2.69
N SER A 80 1.32 5.13 3.91
CA SER A 80 2.14 6.31 4.17
C SER A 80 3.54 5.88 4.58
N ILE A 81 4.53 6.18 3.73
CA ILE A 81 5.91 5.68 3.84
C ILE A 81 6.86 6.86 4.03
N SER A 82 7.42 6.97 5.24
CA SER A 82 8.46 7.95 5.57
C SER A 82 9.83 7.33 5.41
N ILE A 83 10.67 7.90 4.55
CA ILE A 83 12.07 7.48 4.35
C ILE A 83 12.95 8.34 5.26
N PRO A 84 13.72 7.75 6.21
CA PRO A 84 14.60 8.52 7.08
C PRO A 84 15.67 9.29 6.30
N GLN A 85 15.93 10.53 6.70
CA GLN A 85 16.95 11.40 6.07
C GLN A 85 18.38 11.10 6.54
N THR A 86 18.54 10.25 7.54
CA THR A 86 19.81 10.03 8.25
C THR A 86 20.75 9.06 7.53
N GLN A 87 20.34 8.48 6.40
CA GLN A 87 21.11 7.46 5.68
C GLN A 87 21.23 7.81 4.21
N VAL A 88 22.40 7.49 3.62
CA VAL A 88 22.58 7.53 2.17
C VAL A 88 21.71 6.43 1.54
N VAL A 89 20.85 6.83 0.61
CA VAL A 89 19.97 5.90 -0.10
C VAL A 89 20.66 5.45 -1.39
N ASN A 90 20.96 4.15 -1.49
CA ASN A 90 21.62 3.58 -2.68
C ASN A 90 20.64 2.81 -3.58
N SER A 91 19.67 2.13 -2.97
CA SER A 91 18.60 1.41 -3.65
C SER A 91 17.42 1.25 -2.71
N LEU A 92 16.20 1.45 -3.20
CA LEU A 92 14.99 1.27 -2.39
C LEU A 92 14.17 0.11 -2.91
N GLN A 93 13.67 -0.71 -1.98
CA GLN A 93 12.84 -1.87 -2.29
C GLN A 93 11.64 -1.86 -1.36
N LEU A 94 10.43 -1.74 -1.92
CA LEU A 94 9.19 -1.78 -1.17
C LEU A 94 8.52 -3.13 -1.38
N TYR A 95 8.30 -3.87 -0.31
CA TYR A 95 7.51 -5.10 -0.32
C TYR A 95 6.18 -4.86 0.36
N PHE A 96 5.11 -5.44 -0.19
CA PHE A 96 3.81 -5.49 0.47
C PHE A 96 3.23 -6.90 0.50
N PHE A 97 2.47 -7.15 1.56
CA PHE A 97 1.92 -8.45 1.94
C PHE A 97 0.45 -8.29 2.31
N PHE A 98 -0.43 -9.13 1.79
CA PHE A 98 -1.79 -9.25 2.29
C PHE A 98 -1.80 -10.27 3.42
N GLY A 99 -1.89 -9.79 4.66
CA GLY A 99 -1.88 -10.65 5.85
C GLY A 99 -3.20 -11.40 6.00
N THR A 100 -4.32 -10.71 5.76
CA THR A 100 -5.68 -11.26 5.73
C THR A 100 -6.48 -10.51 4.66
N THR A 101 -7.76 -10.81 4.47
CA THR A 101 -8.66 -9.96 3.67
C THR A 101 -8.83 -8.54 4.25
N THR A 102 -8.34 -8.31 5.47
CA THR A 102 -8.54 -7.07 6.25
C THR A 102 -7.29 -6.23 6.45
N THR A 103 -6.10 -6.72 6.07
CA THR A 103 -4.84 -6.05 6.38
C THR A 103 -3.81 -6.11 5.25
N VAL A 104 -3.12 -4.99 5.04
CA VAL A 104 -1.96 -4.87 4.16
C VAL A 104 -0.77 -4.49 5.01
N SER A 105 0.27 -5.32 5.00
CA SER A 105 1.56 -5.02 5.66
C SER A 105 2.58 -4.63 4.61
N TRP A 106 3.55 -3.78 4.97
CA TRP A 106 4.59 -3.37 4.06
C TRP A 106 5.91 -3.12 4.78
N VAL A 107 7.02 -3.24 4.04
CA VAL A 107 8.37 -2.90 4.49
C VAL A 107 9.14 -2.24 3.35
N MET A 108 9.83 -1.15 3.67
CA MET A 108 10.77 -0.46 2.79
C MET A 108 12.20 -0.82 3.22
N LEU A 109 13.01 -1.25 2.26
CA LEU A 109 14.42 -1.55 2.45
C LEU A 109 15.28 -0.50 1.74
N ASN A 110 16.41 -0.14 2.34
CA ASN A 110 17.53 0.53 1.69
C ASN A 110 18.69 -0.45 1.59
N SER A 111 19.14 -0.78 0.37
CA SER A 111 20.23 -1.74 0.16
C SER A 111 20.00 -3.09 0.87
N GLY A 112 18.75 -3.57 0.86
CA GLY A 112 18.32 -4.80 1.53
C GLY A 112 18.11 -4.71 3.04
N GLN A 113 18.43 -3.58 3.69
CA GLN A 113 18.20 -3.36 5.12
C GLN A 113 16.87 -2.62 5.37
N PRO A 114 16.02 -3.07 6.31
CA PRO A 114 14.75 -2.40 6.58
C PRO A 114 14.93 -1.03 7.20
N ILE A 115 14.23 -0.04 6.64
CA ILE A 115 14.28 1.37 7.10
C ILE A 115 12.92 1.92 7.52
N ALA A 116 11.82 1.31 7.08
CA ALA A 116 10.46 1.65 7.49
C ALA A 116 9.52 0.47 7.26
N TRP A 117 8.46 0.35 8.05
CA TRP A 117 7.44 -0.70 7.93
C TRP A 117 6.12 -0.24 8.53
N GLY A 118 5.04 -0.93 8.19
CA GLY A 118 3.73 -0.63 8.75
C GLY A 118 2.65 -1.61 8.33
N THR A 119 1.47 -1.42 8.90
CA THR A 119 0.27 -2.19 8.58
C THR A 119 -0.93 -1.26 8.45
N ASN A 120 -1.67 -1.40 7.36
CA ASN A 120 -2.91 -0.67 7.11
C ASN A 120 -4.11 -1.62 7.08
N LEU A 121 -5.28 -1.07 7.41
CA LEU A 121 -6.56 -1.74 7.20
C LEU A 121 -6.91 -1.77 5.72
N SER A 122 -7.45 -2.90 5.26
CA SER A 122 -8.04 -3.01 3.93
C SER A 122 -9.36 -2.24 3.87
N THR A 123 -9.80 -1.90 2.65
CA THR A 123 -11.09 -1.23 2.45
C THR A 123 -12.26 -2.12 2.90
N THR A 124 -12.13 -3.45 2.81
CA THR A 124 -13.10 -4.42 3.35
C THR A 124 -13.24 -4.28 4.86
N ALA A 125 -12.12 -4.17 5.59
CA ALA A 125 -12.12 -3.99 7.04
C ALA A 125 -12.82 -2.70 7.45
N LEU A 126 -12.56 -1.61 6.73
CA LEU A 126 -13.16 -0.30 6.99
C LEU A 126 -14.66 -0.28 6.71
N LYS A 127 -15.12 -0.92 5.63
CA LYS A 127 -16.55 -1.07 5.33
C LYS A 127 -17.27 -1.89 6.41
N SER A 128 -16.65 -2.97 6.89
CA SER A 128 -17.17 -3.78 7.99
C SER A 128 -17.27 -2.96 9.29
N ALA A 129 -16.21 -2.23 9.67
CA ALA A 129 -16.21 -1.39 10.86
C ALA A 129 -17.24 -0.25 10.81
N ALA A 130 -17.47 0.34 9.63
CA ALA A 130 -18.50 1.36 9.43
C ALA A 130 -19.92 0.78 9.55
N SER A 131 -20.14 -0.46 9.08
CA SER A 131 -21.43 -1.15 9.18
C SER A 131 -21.84 -1.47 10.62
N VAL A 132 -20.89 -1.68 11.54
CA VAL A 132 -21.17 -1.99 12.95
C VAL A 132 -21.64 -0.75 13.73
N LYS A 133 -21.37 0.46 13.23
CA LYS A 133 -21.62 1.72 13.96
C LYS A 133 -22.97 2.39 13.68
N ALA A 134 -23.85 1.80 12.85
CA ALA A 134 -25.20 2.32 12.65
C ALA A 134 -26.13 1.85 13.78
N PRO A 135 -26.62 2.72 14.69
CA PRO A 135 -27.63 2.30 15.65
C PRO A 135 -28.92 2.04 14.88
N ARG A 136 -29.46 0.82 14.99
CA ARG A 136 -30.85 0.52 14.62
C ARG A 136 -31.75 1.41 15.47
N GLY A 137 -32.15 2.55 14.92
CA GLY A 137 -33.19 3.42 15.46
C GLY A 137 -34.52 2.68 15.45
N GLY A 138 -34.78 1.90 16.49
CA GLY A 138 -36.08 1.31 16.76
C GLY A 138 -37.07 2.40 17.11
N SER A 139 -37.83 2.89 16.13
CA SER A 139 -39.01 3.71 16.41
C SER A 139 -40.16 2.79 16.84
N LYS A 140 -40.24 2.50 18.14
CA LYS A 140 -41.48 2.02 18.75
C LYS A 140 -42.49 3.16 18.72
N LYS A 141 -43.36 3.21 17.71
CA LYS A 141 -44.60 4.01 17.81
C LYS A 141 -45.55 3.30 18.77
N ALA A 142 -45.56 3.78 20.01
CA ALA A 142 -46.56 3.40 20.99
C ALA A 142 -47.94 3.89 20.55
N SER A 143 -48.88 2.94 20.51
CA SER A 143 -50.32 3.13 20.46
C SER A 143 -50.80 4.11 21.53
N LYS A 144 -51.69 5.03 21.17
CA LYS A 144 -52.63 5.60 22.13
C LYS A 144 -53.99 5.85 21.48
N LYS A 145 -54.89 4.90 21.73
CA LYS A 145 -56.35 5.09 21.66
C LYS A 145 -56.74 6.29 22.53
N ARG A 146 -57.58 7.17 22.00
CA ARG A 146 -58.80 7.66 22.64
C ARG A 146 -59.67 8.38 21.63
#